data_AF-A0A7X1LH92-F1
#
_entry.id   AF-A0A7X1LH92-F1
#
_cell.length_a   1.000
_cell.length_b   1.000
_cell.length_c   1.000
_cell.angle_alpha   90.00
_cell.angle_beta   90.00
_cell.angle_gamma   90.00
#
_symmetry.space_group_name_H-M   'P 1'
#
loop_
_entity.id
_entity.type
_entity.pdbx_description
1 polymer ?
#
loop_
_entity_poly.entity_id
_entity_poly.type
_entity_poly.pdbx_seq_one_letter_code
_entity_poly.pdbx_strand_id
1 'polypeptide(L)'
;MSTYNLWCNYLKIDRFIYADEKKSKFLNFCIEENAIYLSEINEELLSKYSKVPGVGPGRIADIKNDLSEIKERFSRQKTFKTIMDCRLDKIIFNIKHIEGITVGEFLNYNREEIEKLNLSNSELERIYEICTTTLPLKETLKKIKTTLSEEDIQLLIDRLDNNKTLEEIGTQRNISRERTRQIEIKLKQIIGNILKNTNLNVALKIESDFKDEISLEEMLELFGEEYHFLVSFLKRNEIFSRPFYIDFLDLFLFDKRERFFKIFYSLEFTNILTTENVKTIRSSFKNFKWITQVEIEKIISKLGYEKHGKYYVQNNGYKDILELYFVKLVSHPLRVDENTIKLIIQDINSKLDYNLYFEEIENINDSSAVYLARRLEGLLSRIDGIIMTDSRTYIHINKIKYNVSEFLSLKDKILSFNDNYIDSIAVYKNLEKTLNNIGVYSDHVFYSLFKYHFAQELNLTTNGNSRVLTIGDQGFNRVEELEKFIESEGKILEKSYIQEKLNYSNVSLNNAIDNSNKIISFDRSYIGLITFVNITPVEIELFKNLVLNNDYDGSIIIPDLISKIKLNKGFKTFVKRNNINKYFIASLVRYHFPEYKGGCNLLSNKTIVK
;
A
#
# COMPACT_ATOMS: atom_id res chain seq x y z
N MET A 1 48.55 -15.86 -38.68
CA MET A 1 47.88 -14.55 -38.77
C MET A 1 47.85 -13.97 -37.37
N SER A 2 48.18 -12.69 -37.13
CA SER A 2 48.03 -12.14 -35.77
C SER A 2 46.54 -12.11 -35.39
N THR A 3 46.19 -12.35 -34.12
CA THR A 3 44.82 -12.26 -33.58
C THR A 3 44.12 -10.97 -34.03
N TYR A 4 44.87 -9.85 -34.06
CA TYR A 4 44.39 -8.57 -34.58
C TYR A 4 43.94 -8.62 -36.05
N ASN A 5 44.74 -9.20 -36.95
CA ASN A 5 44.41 -9.25 -38.39
C ASN A 5 43.15 -10.10 -38.65
N LEU A 6 42.89 -11.09 -37.80
CA LEU A 6 41.67 -11.89 -37.89
C LEU A 6 40.44 -11.06 -37.51
N TRP A 7 40.51 -10.34 -36.38
CA TRP A 7 39.43 -9.49 -35.91
C TRP A 7 39.02 -8.45 -36.93
N CYS A 8 39.98 -7.86 -37.63
CA CYS A 8 39.70 -6.87 -38.67
C CYS A 8 38.69 -7.35 -39.74
N ASN A 9 38.53 -8.66 -39.94
CA ASN A 9 37.55 -9.23 -40.88
C ASN A 9 36.08 -9.10 -40.42
N TYR A 10 35.85 -8.82 -39.13
CA TYR A 10 34.51 -8.80 -38.53
C TYR A 10 34.13 -7.44 -37.93
N LEU A 11 35.10 -6.54 -37.76
CA LEU A 11 34.90 -5.24 -37.12
C LEU A 11 34.56 -4.17 -38.14
N LYS A 12 33.39 -3.54 -37.98
CA LYS A 12 32.96 -2.47 -38.88
C LYS A 12 33.75 -1.18 -38.70
N ILE A 13 34.12 -0.54 -39.81
CA ILE A 13 34.95 0.67 -39.84
C ILE A 13 34.30 1.80 -39.02
N ASP A 14 33.00 2.03 -39.19
CA ASP A 14 32.24 3.13 -38.58
C ASP A 14 32.09 3.04 -37.06
N ARG A 15 32.33 1.88 -36.45
CA ARG A 15 32.33 1.69 -35.00
C ARG A 15 33.66 2.01 -34.34
N PHE A 16 34.76 1.88 -35.07
CA PHE A 16 36.11 2.06 -34.52
C PHE A 16 36.77 3.37 -34.97
N ILE A 17 36.34 3.92 -36.10
CA ILE A 17 36.75 5.24 -36.57
C ILE A 17 35.57 6.20 -36.39
N TYR A 18 35.63 7.01 -35.33
CA TYR A 18 34.54 7.92 -34.98
C TYR A 18 34.40 9.06 -36.00
N ALA A 19 33.16 9.34 -36.38
CA ALA A 19 32.84 10.46 -37.25
C ALA A 19 33.08 11.81 -36.53
N ASP A 20 34.13 12.51 -36.92
CA ASP A 20 34.34 13.93 -36.64
C ASP A 20 34.44 14.70 -37.97
N GLU A 21 34.58 16.03 -37.93
CA GLU A 21 34.73 16.86 -39.14
C GLU A 21 35.91 16.43 -40.05
N LYS A 22 36.93 15.75 -39.50
CA LYS A 22 38.10 15.28 -40.25
C LYS A 22 37.87 13.89 -40.85
N LYS A 23 37.22 13.00 -40.11
CA LYS A 23 37.08 11.56 -40.38
C LYS A 23 35.78 11.20 -41.10
N SER A 24 34.75 12.04 -41.07
CA SER A 24 33.48 11.80 -41.79
C SER A 24 33.69 11.62 -43.30
N LYS A 25 34.68 12.33 -43.87
CA LYS A 25 35.05 12.20 -45.29
C LYS A 25 35.65 10.83 -45.63
N PHE A 26 36.36 10.21 -44.68
CA PHE A 26 36.88 8.86 -44.84
C PHE A 26 35.79 7.80 -44.75
N LEU A 27 34.87 7.95 -43.79
CA LEU A 27 33.76 7.02 -43.63
C LEU A 27 32.84 7.03 -44.86
N ASN A 28 32.52 8.20 -45.40
CA ASN A 28 31.74 8.31 -46.64
C ASN A 28 32.47 7.67 -47.83
N PHE A 29 33.79 7.88 -47.94
CA PHE A 29 34.60 7.23 -48.96
C PHE A 29 34.59 5.70 -48.82
N CYS A 30 34.66 5.17 -47.60
CA CYS A 30 34.57 3.73 -47.36
C CYS A 30 33.20 3.18 -47.78
N ILE A 31 32.11 3.91 -47.50
CA ILE A 31 30.76 3.54 -47.96
C ILE A 31 30.68 3.52 -49.49
N GLU A 32 31.24 4.53 -50.16
CA GLU A 32 31.28 4.62 -51.63
C GLU A 32 32.07 3.46 -52.27
N GLU A 33 33.16 3.03 -51.64
CA GLU A 33 33.96 1.89 -52.11
C GLU A 33 33.47 0.52 -51.58
N ASN A 34 32.31 0.46 -50.90
CA ASN A 34 31.78 -0.74 -50.23
C ASN A 34 32.75 -1.40 -49.23
N ALA A 35 33.65 -0.61 -48.61
CA ALA A 35 34.49 -1.04 -47.52
C ALA A 35 33.70 -0.93 -46.20
N ILE A 36 33.37 -2.08 -45.61
CA ILE A 36 32.55 -2.22 -44.41
C ILE A 36 33.43 -2.58 -43.21
N TYR A 37 34.47 -3.40 -43.39
CA TYR A 37 35.28 -3.97 -42.30
C TYR A 37 36.72 -3.42 -42.28
N LEU A 38 37.33 -3.39 -41.08
CA LEU A 38 38.70 -2.88 -40.91
C LEU A 38 39.75 -3.60 -41.77
N SER A 39 39.54 -4.89 -42.10
CA SER A 39 40.45 -5.67 -42.96
C SER A 39 40.52 -5.16 -44.40
N GLU A 40 39.49 -4.43 -44.83
CA GLU A 40 39.39 -3.89 -46.19
C GLU A 40 40.17 -2.58 -46.34
N ILE A 41 40.62 -1.98 -45.22
CA ILE A 41 41.50 -0.81 -45.21
C ILE A 41 42.95 -1.25 -45.47
N ASN A 42 43.28 -1.48 -46.74
CA ASN A 42 44.62 -1.78 -47.20
C ASN A 42 45.32 -0.51 -47.78
N GLU A 43 46.62 -0.63 -48.10
CA GLU A 43 47.37 0.50 -48.67
C GLU A 43 46.82 0.98 -50.02
N GLU A 44 46.12 0.11 -50.77
CA GLU A 44 45.45 0.49 -52.01
C GLU A 44 44.24 1.39 -51.76
N LEU A 45 43.37 1.03 -50.81
CA LEU A 45 42.23 1.84 -50.38
C LEU A 45 42.70 3.19 -49.81
N LEU A 46 43.75 3.19 -49.00
CA LEU A 46 44.35 4.42 -48.46
C LEU A 46 44.97 5.28 -49.57
N SER A 47 45.58 4.66 -50.59
CA SER A 47 46.09 5.37 -51.78
C SER A 47 44.97 6.00 -52.59
N LYS A 48 43.84 5.31 -52.78
CA LYS A 48 42.64 5.89 -53.43
C LYS A 48 42.09 7.06 -52.62
N TYR A 49 41.94 6.89 -51.31
CA TYR A 49 41.48 7.95 -50.42
C TYR A 49 42.40 9.19 -50.45
N SER A 50 43.72 8.98 -50.58
CA SER A 50 44.70 10.08 -50.69
C SER A 50 44.49 11.00 -51.89
N LYS A 51 43.83 10.50 -52.95
CA LYS A 51 43.56 11.24 -54.18
C LYS A 51 42.23 11.98 -54.15
N VAL A 52 41.42 11.80 -53.10
CA VAL A 52 40.14 12.51 -52.95
C VAL A 52 40.39 13.99 -52.69
N PRO A 53 39.73 14.92 -53.43
CA PRO A 53 39.94 16.36 -53.25
C PRO A 53 39.77 16.81 -51.80
N GLY A 54 40.74 17.54 -51.25
CA GLY A 54 40.69 18.04 -49.86
C GLY A 54 41.12 17.03 -48.78
N VAL A 55 41.72 15.90 -49.16
CA VAL A 55 42.38 14.96 -48.24
C VAL A 55 43.89 15.19 -48.29
N GLY A 56 44.46 15.70 -47.18
CA GLY A 56 45.90 15.90 -47.04
C GLY A 56 46.59 14.73 -46.31
N PRO A 57 47.94 14.67 -46.32
CA PRO A 57 48.71 13.59 -45.69
C PRO A 57 48.42 13.46 -44.18
N GLY A 58 48.10 14.55 -43.50
CA GLY A 58 47.70 14.53 -42.08
C GLY A 58 46.44 13.70 -41.82
N ARG A 59 45.43 13.75 -42.72
CA ARG A 59 44.20 12.94 -42.56
C ARG A 59 44.46 11.44 -42.74
N ILE A 60 45.43 11.08 -43.59
CA ILE A 60 45.84 9.67 -43.75
C ILE A 60 46.65 9.21 -42.55
N ALA A 61 47.55 10.06 -42.05
CA ALA A 61 48.30 9.78 -40.83
C ALA A 61 47.37 9.56 -39.63
N ASP A 62 46.31 10.37 -39.49
CA ASP A 62 45.29 10.21 -38.46
C ASP A 62 44.60 8.84 -38.54
N ILE A 63 44.20 8.39 -39.74
CA ILE A 63 43.59 7.06 -39.93
C ILE A 63 44.59 5.94 -39.64
N LYS A 64 45.84 6.06 -40.11
CA LYS A 64 46.90 5.08 -39.80
C LYS A 64 47.18 5.01 -38.30
N ASN A 65 47.06 6.14 -37.59
CA ASN A 65 47.19 6.19 -36.14
C ASN A 65 45.99 5.54 -35.42
N ASP A 66 44.75 5.77 -35.87
CA ASP A 66 43.59 5.06 -35.33
C ASP A 66 43.75 3.54 -35.48
N LEU A 67 44.18 3.07 -36.65
CA LEU A 67 44.42 1.65 -36.91
C LEU A 67 45.55 1.07 -36.02
N SER A 68 46.62 1.84 -35.80
CA SER A 68 47.72 1.42 -34.93
C SER A 68 47.29 1.38 -33.45
N GLU A 69 46.47 2.33 -32.99
CA GLU A 69 45.91 2.34 -31.64
C GLU A 69 44.99 1.14 -31.39
N ILE A 70 44.14 0.79 -32.36
CA ILE A 70 43.28 -0.40 -32.30
C ILE A 70 44.14 -1.66 -32.13
N LYS A 71 45.26 -1.77 -32.86
CA LYS A 71 46.22 -2.87 -32.76
C LYS A 71 46.93 -2.90 -31.41
N GLU A 72 47.34 -1.73 -30.92
CA GLU A 72 48.09 -1.61 -29.67
C GLU A 72 47.26 -1.94 -28.43
N ARG A 73 45.94 -1.67 -28.46
CA ARG A 73 45.00 -1.99 -27.38
C ARG A 73 44.96 -3.48 -27.03
N PHE A 74 45.23 -4.39 -27.98
CA PHE A 74 45.38 -5.83 -27.69
C PHE A 74 46.58 -6.13 -26.79
N SER A 75 47.69 -5.45 -27.06
CA SER A 75 49.00 -5.77 -26.49
C SER A 75 49.25 -5.17 -25.10
N ARG A 76 48.43 -4.21 -24.65
CA ARG A 76 48.72 -3.38 -23.45
C ARG A 76 47.94 -3.73 -22.18
N GLN A 77 47.01 -4.68 -22.19
CA GLN A 77 46.14 -4.87 -21.03
C GLN A 77 46.78 -5.75 -19.94
N LYS A 78 46.93 -5.20 -18.73
CA LYS A 78 47.37 -5.93 -17.53
C LYS A 78 46.31 -6.90 -16.97
N THR A 79 45.02 -6.63 -17.18
CA THR A 79 43.88 -7.51 -16.86
C THR A 79 43.66 -8.64 -17.86
N PHE A 80 44.41 -8.63 -18.97
CA PHE A 80 44.28 -9.57 -20.06
C PHE A 80 44.30 -11.01 -19.54
N LYS A 81 45.22 -11.36 -18.63
CA LYS A 81 45.33 -12.73 -18.15
C LYS A 81 44.03 -13.24 -17.52
N THR A 82 43.42 -12.48 -16.60
CA THR A 82 42.16 -12.90 -15.96
C THR A 82 41.03 -12.99 -16.97
N ILE A 83 40.89 -12.01 -17.87
CA ILE A 83 39.85 -12.04 -18.92
C ILE A 83 40.07 -13.22 -19.87
N MET A 84 41.33 -13.50 -20.24
CA MET A 84 41.73 -14.60 -21.11
C MET A 84 41.38 -15.95 -20.53
N ASP A 85 41.53 -16.13 -19.22
CA ASP A 85 41.20 -17.37 -18.52
C ASP A 85 39.67 -17.51 -18.30
N CYS A 86 38.89 -16.45 -18.51
CA CYS A 86 37.44 -16.47 -18.32
C CYS A 86 36.70 -17.06 -19.52
N ARG A 87 35.63 -17.80 -19.24
CA ARG A 87 34.75 -18.33 -20.29
C ARG A 87 33.96 -17.23 -20.99
N LEU A 88 33.78 -17.37 -22.31
CA LEU A 88 33.05 -16.40 -23.14
C LEU A 88 31.59 -16.20 -22.71
N ASP A 89 30.88 -17.28 -22.37
CA ASP A 89 29.48 -17.25 -21.92
C ASP A 89 29.29 -16.50 -20.59
N LYS A 90 30.35 -16.44 -19.76
CA LYS A 90 30.35 -15.72 -18.48
C LYS A 90 30.54 -14.22 -18.63
N ILE A 91 31.14 -13.79 -19.74
CA ILE A 91 31.36 -12.39 -20.07
C ILE A 91 30.22 -11.84 -20.95
N ILE A 92 29.62 -12.72 -21.77
CA ILE A 92 28.58 -12.34 -22.72
C ILE A 92 27.32 -13.17 -22.49
N PHE A 93 26.41 -12.55 -21.76
CA PHE A 93 25.20 -13.13 -21.19
C PHE A 93 24.17 -13.68 -22.20
N ASN A 94 24.41 -13.53 -23.51
CA ASN A 94 23.48 -13.92 -24.57
C ASN A 94 24.03 -15.00 -25.52
N ILE A 95 25.30 -15.37 -25.44
CA ILE A 95 25.87 -16.35 -26.36
C ILE A 95 25.53 -17.76 -25.86
N LYS A 96 24.37 -18.27 -26.26
CA LYS A 96 23.83 -19.58 -25.85
C LYS A 96 24.60 -20.77 -26.43
N HIS A 97 25.55 -20.55 -27.33
CA HIS A 97 26.14 -21.59 -28.19
C HIS A 97 27.63 -21.83 -27.96
N ILE A 98 28.26 -21.11 -27.03
CA ILE A 98 29.68 -21.32 -26.69
C ILE A 98 29.75 -21.86 -25.27
N GLU A 99 29.74 -23.18 -25.10
CA GLU A 99 30.03 -23.79 -23.81
C GLU A 99 31.47 -24.33 -23.78
N GLY A 100 32.24 -23.87 -22.79
CA GLY A 100 33.56 -24.43 -22.48
C GLY A 100 34.75 -23.77 -23.16
N ILE A 101 34.58 -22.66 -23.88
CA ILE A 101 35.68 -21.92 -24.51
C ILE A 101 36.00 -20.66 -23.70
N THR A 102 37.26 -20.52 -23.31
CA THR A 102 37.81 -19.31 -22.70
C THR A 102 38.03 -18.21 -23.74
N VAL A 103 38.03 -16.95 -23.32
CA VAL A 103 38.39 -15.84 -24.21
C VAL A 103 39.75 -16.08 -24.84
N GLY A 104 40.70 -16.62 -24.08
CA GLY A 104 42.05 -16.85 -24.57
C GLY A 104 42.16 -17.94 -25.63
N GLU A 105 41.44 -19.04 -25.47
CA GLU A 105 41.29 -20.04 -26.54
C GLU A 105 40.67 -19.42 -27.77
N PHE A 106 39.59 -18.65 -27.60
CA PHE A 106 38.90 -17.99 -28.69
C PHE A 106 39.76 -16.95 -29.43
N LEU A 107 40.60 -16.18 -28.72
CA LEU A 107 41.53 -15.23 -29.34
C LEU A 107 42.62 -15.91 -30.20
N ASN A 108 42.80 -17.22 -30.05
CA ASN A 108 43.71 -18.01 -30.87
C ASN A 108 43.02 -18.70 -32.04
N TYR A 109 41.68 -18.60 -32.16
CA TYR A 109 40.95 -19.22 -33.26
C TYR A 109 41.30 -18.55 -34.57
N ASN A 110 41.24 -19.30 -35.66
CA ASN A 110 41.29 -18.79 -37.02
C ASN A 110 39.87 -18.54 -37.57
N ARG A 111 39.78 -17.98 -38.79
CA ARG A 111 38.51 -17.62 -39.43
C ARG A 111 37.54 -18.80 -39.54
N GLU A 112 38.01 -19.97 -39.95
CA GLU A 112 37.17 -21.16 -40.11
C GLU A 112 36.67 -21.69 -38.76
N GLU A 113 37.48 -21.57 -37.71
CA GLU A 113 37.11 -21.95 -36.34
C GLU A 113 36.05 -21.00 -35.76
N ILE A 114 36.17 -19.70 -36.00
CA ILE A 114 35.16 -18.71 -35.58
C ILE A 114 33.84 -18.93 -36.34
N GLU A 115 33.90 -19.16 -37.65
CA GLU A 115 32.71 -19.43 -38.47
C GLU A 115 31.94 -20.68 -37.98
N LYS A 116 32.64 -21.71 -37.49
CA LYS A 116 32.02 -22.90 -36.89
C LYS A 116 31.27 -22.62 -35.57
N LEU A 117 31.60 -21.55 -34.86
CA LEU A 117 30.90 -21.15 -33.64
C LEU A 117 29.52 -20.51 -33.92
N ASN A 118 29.20 -20.23 -35.19
CA ASN A 118 27.94 -19.60 -35.61
C ASN A 118 27.62 -18.29 -34.87
N LEU A 119 28.64 -17.48 -34.57
CA LEU A 119 28.47 -16.18 -33.94
C LEU A 119 28.10 -15.13 -34.98
N SER A 120 27.15 -14.27 -34.64
CA SER A 120 26.85 -13.09 -35.45
C SER A 120 28.01 -12.08 -35.38
N ASN A 121 28.19 -11.27 -36.43
CA ASN A 121 29.17 -10.18 -36.42
C ASN A 121 28.97 -9.23 -35.23
N SER A 122 27.72 -9.03 -34.78
CA SER A 122 27.42 -8.20 -33.61
C SER A 122 27.91 -8.79 -32.29
N GLU A 123 27.90 -10.12 -32.16
CA GLU A 123 28.44 -10.82 -30.98
C GLU A 123 29.96 -10.78 -30.99
N LEU A 124 30.57 -10.97 -32.16
CA LEU A 124 32.01 -10.85 -32.38
C LEU A 124 32.52 -9.45 -32.00
N GLU A 125 31.88 -8.39 -32.51
CA GLU A 125 32.21 -7.01 -32.14
C GLU A 125 32.10 -6.77 -30.63
N ARG A 126 31.10 -7.36 -29.97
CA ARG A 126 30.93 -7.24 -28.51
C ARG A 126 32.01 -7.99 -27.74
N ILE A 127 32.40 -9.18 -28.18
CA ILE A 127 33.55 -9.91 -27.60
C ILE A 127 34.79 -9.05 -27.71
N TYR A 128 35.05 -8.52 -28.90
CA TYR A 128 36.17 -7.64 -29.16
C TYR A 128 36.19 -6.43 -28.21
N GLU A 129 35.07 -5.71 -28.12
CA GLU A 129 34.96 -4.51 -27.28
C GLU A 129 35.26 -4.85 -25.82
N ILE A 130 34.67 -5.91 -25.28
CA ILE A 130 34.90 -6.32 -23.89
C ILE A 130 36.35 -6.73 -23.65
N CYS A 131 36.97 -7.48 -24.58
CA CYS A 131 38.35 -7.92 -24.44
C CYS A 131 39.35 -6.76 -24.52
N THR A 132 39.00 -5.67 -25.23
CA THR A 132 39.94 -4.57 -25.52
C THR A 132 39.68 -3.29 -24.74
N THR A 133 38.54 -3.17 -24.05
CA THR A 133 38.19 -1.97 -23.28
C THR A 133 37.95 -2.22 -21.80
N THR A 134 37.77 -3.47 -21.35
CA THR A 134 37.63 -3.78 -19.92
C THR A 134 38.91 -3.45 -19.14
N LEU A 135 38.80 -2.55 -18.16
CA LEU A 135 39.90 -2.23 -17.24
C LEU A 135 39.66 -2.89 -15.87
N PRO A 136 40.73 -3.17 -15.10
CA PRO A 136 40.56 -3.59 -13.71
C PRO A 136 39.77 -2.54 -12.93
N LEU A 137 39.02 -2.97 -11.90
CA LEU A 137 38.20 -2.06 -11.08
C LEU A 137 39.05 -0.90 -10.56
N LYS A 138 40.21 -1.19 -9.97
CA LYS A 138 41.15 -0.21 -9.43
C LYS A 138 41.58 0.86 -10.45
N GLU A 139 41.79 0.48 -11.71
CA GLU A 139 42.17 1.44 -12.75
C GLU A 139 40.97 2.27 -13.22
N THR A 140 39.78 1.68 -13.28
CA THR A 140 38.52 2.40 -13.54
C THR A 140 38.30 3.48 -12.47
N LEU A 141 38.43 3.12 -11.20
CA LEU A 141 38.29 4.03 -10.06
C LEU A 141 39.33 5.16 -10.11
N LYS A 142 40.60 4.81 -10.36
CA LYS A 142 41.68 5.79 -10.53
C LYS A 142 41.39 6.76 -11.67
N LYS A 143 40.89 6.27 -12.82
CA LYS A 143 40.55 7.09 -13.98
C LYS A 143 39.46 8.11 -13.65
N ILE A 144 38.42 7.71 -12.92
CA ILE A 144 37.38 8.62 -12.43
C ILE A 144 38.01 9.69 -11.54
N LYS A 145 38.80 9.29 -10.53
CA LYS A 145 39.44 10.21 -9.61
C LYS A 145 40.36 11.22 -10.31
N THR A 146 41.10 10.79 -11.33
CA THR A 146 41.98 11.69 -12.10
C THR A 146 41.23 12.60 -13.08
N THR A 147 40.01 12.23 -13.46
CA THR A 147 39.20 13.02 -14.42
C THR A 147 38.37 14.08 -13.70
N LEU A 148 37.94 13.82 -12.47
CA LEU A 148 37.15 14.73 -11.66
C LEU A 148 38.06 15.61 -10.79
N SER A 149 37.71 16.88 -10.63
CA SER A 149 38.40 17.74 -9.66
C SER A 149 38.02 17.36 -8.22
N GLU A 150 38.83 17.76 -7.24
CA GLU A 150 38.49 17.56 -5.82
C GLU A 150 37.18 18.25 -5.44
N GLU A 151 36.93 19.45 -5.98
CA GLU A 151 35.65 20.14 -5.81
C GLU A 151 34.50 19.33 -6.43
N ASP A 152 34.66 18.71 -7.59
CA ASP A 152 33.61 17.88 -8.18
C ASP A 152 33.31 16.63 -7.34
N ILE A 153 34.34 15.98 -6.82
CA ILE A 153 34.20 14.83 -5.92
C ILE A 153 33.47 15.25 -4.64
N GLN A 154 33.85 16.39 -4.05
CA GLN A 154 33.20 16.92 -2.86
C GLN A 154 31.72 17.23 -3.11
N LEU A 155 31.35 17.68 -4.32
CA LEU A 155 29.96 17.92 -4.69
C LEU A 155 29.14 16.64 -4.62
N LEU A 156 29.72 15.56 -5.15
CA LEU A 156 29.09 14.25 -5.16
C LEU A 156 28.97 13.71 -3.74
N ILE A 157 30.02 13.77 -2.91
CA ILE A 157 29.94 13.36 -1.50
C ILE A 157 28.83 14.12 -0.77
N ASP A 158 28.79 15.45 -0.91
CA ASP A 158 27.76 16.27 -0.29
C ASP A 158 26.34 15.92 -0.74
N ARG A 159 26.19 15.60 -2.02
CA ARG A 159 24.89 15.27 -2.62
C ARG A 159 24.44 13.84 -2.33
N LEU A 160 25.37 12.89 -2.28
CA LEU A 160 25.11 11.45 -2.26
C LEU A 160 25.16 10.86 -0.84
N ASP A 161 26.15 11.27 -0.05
CA ASP A 161 26.40 10.71 1.28
C ASP A 161 25.84 11.63 2.38
N ASN A 162 26.02 12.94 2.24
CA ASN A 162 25.56 13.93 3.24
C ASN A 162 24.10 14.40 3.01
N ASN A 163 23.43 13.92 1.96
CA ASN A 163 22.06 14.28 1.58
C ASN A 163 21.76 15.79 1.45
N LYS A 164 22.78 16.63 1.19
CA LYS A 164 22.58 18.07 1.00
C LYS A 164 21.78 18.34 -0.27
N THR A 165 20.95 19.37 -0.23
CA THR A 165 20.21 19.91 -1.36
C THR A 165 21.15 20.67 -2.31
N LEU A 166 20.72 20.84 -3.57
CA LEU A 166 21.48 21.63 -4.56
C LEU A 166 21.62 23.11 -4.15
N GLU A 167 20.70 23.60 -3.33
CA GLU A 167 20.71 24.98 -2.82
C GLU A 167 21.76 25.16 -1.72
N GLU A 168 21.84 24.22 -0.77
CA GLU A 168 22.87 24.21 0.27
C GLU A 168 24.27 24.10 -0.35
N ILE A 169 24.46 23.22 -1.32
CA ILE A 169 25.73 23.06 -2.04
C ILE A 169 26.07 24.33 -2.84
N GLY A 170 25.09 24.92 -3.52
CA GLY A 170 25.27 26.18 -4.26
C GLY A 170 25.72 27.32 -3.35
N THR A 171 25.09 27.43 -2.19
CA THR A 171 25.44 28.44 -1.16
C THR A 171 26.86 28.24 -0.65
N GLN A 172 27.25 26.99 -0.34
CA GLN A 172 28.61 26.65 0.10
C GLN A 172 29.68 26.98 -0.94
N ARG A 173 29.34 26.90 -2.22
CA ARG A 173 30.24 27.17 -3.36
C ARG A 173 30.12 28.57 -3.94
N ASN A 174 29.24 29.39 -3.38
CA ASN A 174 28.91 30.71 -3.91
C ASN A 174 28.46 30.68 -5.40
N ILE A 175 27.65 29.69 -5.78
CA ILE A 175 27.05 29.55 -7.11
C ILE A 175 25.55 29.32 -7.01
N SER A 176 24.80 29.61 -8.09
CA SER A 176 23.36 29.39 -8.10
C SER A 176 23.01 27.89 -8.07
N ARG A 177 21.83 27.55 -7.52
CA ARG A 177 21.26 26.19 -7.55
C ARG A 177 21.26 25.60 -8.96
N GLU A 178 20.91 26.40 -9.97
CA GLU A 178 20.87 25.96 -11.37
C GLU A 178 22.28 25.64 -11.89
N ARG A 179 23.29 26.42 -11.49
CA ARG A 179 24.68 26.11 -11.84
C ARG A 179 25.15 24.82 -11.19
N THR A 180 24.82 24.59 -9.91
CA THR A 180 25.09 23.33 -9.21
C THR A 180 24.45 22.14 -9.92
N ARG A 181 23.18 22.28 -10.36
CA ARG A 181 22.46 21.25 -11.12
C ARG A 181 23.17 20.91 -12.44
N GLN A 182 23.61 21.92 -13.17
CA GLN A 182 24.35 21.73 -14.43
C GLN A 182 25.67 20.98 -14.21
N ILE A 183 26.39 21.30 -13.14
CA ILE A 183 27.62 20.58 -12.76
C ILE A 183 27.29 19.12 -12.42
N GLU A 184 26.28 18.85 -11.58
CA GLU A 184 25.88 17.49 -11.22
C GLU A 184 25.56 16.64 -12.46
N ILE A 185 24.80 17.19 -13.42
CA ILE A 185 24.47 16.51 -14.69
C ILE A 185 25.73 16.19 -15.49
N LYS A 186 26.65 17.16 -15.61
CA LYS A 186 27.92 16.98 -16.31
C LYS A 186 28.76 15.88 -15.66
N LEU A 187 28.85 15.85 -14.33
CA LEU A 187 29.59 14.83 -13.59
C LEU A 187 28.99 13.43 -13.78
N LYS A 188 27.66 13.31 -13.73
CA LYS A 188 26.95 12.05 -14.03
C LYS A 188 27.29 11.51 -15.40
N GLN A 189 27.31 12.37 -16.42
CA GLN A 189 27.68 11.99 -17.78
C GLN A 189 29.14 11.55 -17.89
N ILE A 190 30.07 12.26 -17.24
CA ILE A 190 31.49 11.89 -17.22
C ILE A 190 31.69 10.52 -16.57
N ILE A 191 31.13 10.31 -15.37
CA ILE A 191 31.22 9.03 -14.66
C ILE A 191 30.60 7.92 -15.51
N GLY A 192 29.38 8.13 -16.03
CA GLY A 192 28.70 7.15 -16.89
C GLY A 192 29.51 6.73 -18.11
N ASN A 193 30.12 7.71 -18.79
CA ASN A 193 30.97 7.44 -19.94
C ASN A 193 32.21 6.64 -19.55
N ILE A 194 32.85 6.96 -18.42
CA ILE A 194 34.00 6.18 -17.94
C ILE A 194 33.58 4.75 -17.63
N LEU A 195 32.53 4.55 -16.83
CA LEU A 195 32.04 3.23 -16.43
C LEU A 195 31.63 2.36 -17.62
N LYS A 196 31.01 2.97 -18.64
CA LYS A 196 30.65 2.31 -19.90
C LYS A 196 31.90 1.93 -20.68
N ASN A 197 32.81 2.88 -20.90
CA ASN A 197 34.00 2.68 -21.73
C ASN A 197 35.03 1.75 -21.10
N THR A 198 34.95 1.48 -19.80
CA THR A 198 35.82 0.52 -19.10
C THR A 198 35.13 -0.80 -18.76
N ASN A 199 33.89 -0.99 -19.21
CA ASN A 199 33.04 -2.15 -18.88
C ASN A 199 33.01 -2.50 -17.38
N LEU A 200 32.70 -1.53 -16.52
CA LEU A 200 32.66 -1.74 -15.05
C LEU A 200 31.94 -3.03 -14.65
N ASN A 201 30.83 -3.37 -15.31
CA ASN A 201 30.10 -4.61 -15.05
C ASN A 201 30.92 -5.88 -15.16
N VAL A 202 31.71 -5.98 -16.23
CA VAL A 202 32.53 -7.16 -16.50
C VAL A 202 33.64 -7.20 -15.47
N ALA A 203 34.26 -6.06 -15.17
CA ALA A 203 35.25 -5.95 -14.11
C ALA A 203 34.68 -6.41 -12.76
N LEU A 204 33.53 -5.89 -12.34
CA LEU A 204 32.89 -6.28 -11.08
C LEU A 204 32.49 -7.75 -11.04
N LYS A 205 32.03 -8.31 -12.15
CA LYS A 205 31.76 -9.75 -12.24
C LYS A 205 33.01 -10.59 -12.08
N ILE A 206 34.12 -10.18 -12.67
CA ILE A 206 35.40 -10.87 -12.51
C ILE A 206 35.84 -10.79 -11.04
N GLU A 207 35.81 -9.61 -10.42
CA GLU A 207 36.21 -9.40 -9.01
C GLU A 207 35.26 -10.11 -8.01
N SER A 208 34.04 -10.44 -8.43
CA SER A 208 33.04 -11.16 -7.62
C SER A 208 32.87 -12.63 -8.03
N ASP A 209 33.86 -13.24 -8.68
CA ASP A 209 33.83 -14.65 -9.09
C ASP A 209 32.59 -15.05 -9.90
N PHE A 210 32.11 -14.14 -10.75
CA PHE A 210 30.96 -14.29 -11.63
C PHE A 210 29.64 -14.60 -10.91
N LYS A 211 29.45 -14.09 -9.70
CA LYS A 211 28.14 -14.06 -9.04
C LYS A 211 27.11 -13.30 -9.91
N ASP A 212 25.83 -13.64 -9.74
CA ASP A 212 24.74 -12.92 -10.41
C ASP A 212 24.44 -11.56 -9.73
N GLU A 213 24.98 -11.39 -8.53
CA GLU A 213 24.73 -10.35 -7.57
C GLU A 213 25.98 -10.04 -6.72
N ILE A 214 26.00 -8.86 -6.11
CA ILE A 214 26.99 -8.50 -5.09
C ILE A 214 26.28 -7.71 -3.99
N SER A 215 26.53 -8.05 -2.72
CA SER A 215 25.96 -7.31 -1.59
C SER A 215 26.53 -5.89 -1.51
N LEU A 216 25.82 -4.97 -0.86
CA LEU A 216 26.30 -3.61 -0.65
C LEU A 216 27.64 -3.58 0.11
N GLU A 217 27.79 -4.44 1.11
CA GLU A 217 29.02 -4.56 1.91
C GLU A 217 30.21 -5.00 1.07
N GLU A 218 30.05 -6.08 0.28
CA GLU A 218 31.08 -6.52 -0.67
C GLU A 218 31.42 -5.42 -1.69
N MET A 219 30.42 -4.66 -2.15
CA MET A 219 30.63 -3.54 -3.08
C MET A 219 31.48 -2.43 -2.47
N LEU A 220 31.20 -2.05 -1.23
CA LEU A 220 31.96 -1.05 -0.48
C LEU A 220 33.39 -1.52 -0.25
N GLU A 221 33.59 -2.79 0.10
CA GLU A 221 34.92 -3.38 0.28
C GLU A 221 35.74 -3.36 -1.03
N LEU A 222 35.14 -3.78 -2.15
CA LEU A 222 35.81 -3.78 -3.46
C LEU A 222 36.21 -2.37 -3.93
N PHE A 223 35.39 -1.36 -3.63
CA PHE A 223 35.68 0.03 -4.00
C PHE A 223 36.69 0.67 -3.05
N GLY A 224 36.64 0.32 -1.76
CA GLY A 224 37.40 0.95 -0.69
C GLY A 224 36.83 2.30 -0.26
N GLU A 225 37.18 2.72 0.96
CA GLU A 225 36.62 3.91 1.63
C GLU A 225 36.72 5.19 0.79
N GLU A 226 37.84 5.37 0.09
CA GLU A 226 38.10 6.52 -0.77
C GLU A 226 37.06 6.67 -1.91
N TYR A 227 36.42 5.57 -2.33
CA TYR A 227 35.50 5.53 -3.47
C TYR A 227 34.06 5.23 -3.05
N HIS A 228 33.73 5.30 -1.76
CA HIS A 228 32.36 5.07 -1.25
C HIS A 228 31.30 5.94 -1.95
N PHE A 229 31.62 7.19 -2.27
CA PHE A 229 30.70 8.07 -3.00
C PHE A 229 30.28 7.50 -4.37
N LEU A 230 31.13 6.68 -5.03
CA LEU A 230 30.77 6.00 -6.27
C LEU A 230 29.84 4.82 -6.03
N VAL A 231 29.92 4.17 -4.88
CA VAL A 231 28.93 3.15 -4.47
C VAL A 231 27.57 3.82 -4.28
N SER A 232 27.54 4.91 -3.52
CA SER A 232 26.33 5.73 -3.34
C SER A 232 25.78 6.27 -4.65
N PHE A 233 26.66 6.61 -5.59
CA PHE A 233 26.29 6.99 -6.95
C PHE A 233 25.57 5.86 -7.68
N LEU A 234 26.14 4.64 -7.67
CA LEU A 234 25.55 3.47 -8.31
C LEU A 234 24.20 3.07 -7.69
N LYS A 235 24.04 3.22 -6.37
CA LYS A 235 22.76 2.96 -5.67
C LYS A 235 21.58 3.73 -6.23
N ARG A 236 21.82 4.90 -6.84
CA ARG A 236 20.74 5.74 -7.41
C ARG A 236 20.13 5.17 -8.69
N ASN A 237 20.77 4.20 -9.32
CA ASN A 237 20.30 3.60 -10.58
C ASN A 237 20.04 4.62 -11.71
N GLU A 238 20.66 5.80 -11.65
CA GLU A 238 20.47 6.88 -12.62
C GLU A 238 21.19 6.62 -13.94
N ILE A 239 22.26 5.82 -13.89
CA ILE A 239 22.94 5.35 -15.10
C ILE A 239 22.43 3.94 -15.38
N PHE A 240 21.85 3.74 -16.56
CA PHE A 240 21.41 2.41 -17.02
C PHE A 240 22.58 1.43 -17.29
N SER A 241 23.81 1.78 -16.95
CA SER A 241 24.90 0.84 -16.85
C SER A 241 24.63 -0.05 -15.64
N ARG A 242 24.49 -1.36 -15.87
CA ARG A 242 24.51 -2.37 -14.81
C ARG A 242 25.73 -2.10 -13.87
N PRO A 243 25.77 -2.59 -12.62
CA PRO A 243 24.73 -3.36 -11.94
C PRO A 243 23.61 -2.48 -11.38
N PHE A 244 22.45 -3.07 -11.13
CA PHE A 244 21.26 -2.39 -10.60
C PHE A 244 21.07 -2.68 -9.11
N TYR A 245 20.98 -1.64 -8.30
CA TYR A 245 20.79 -1.76 -6.85
C TYR A 245 19.32 -1.98 -6.46
N ILE A 246 19.08 -2.96 -5.60
CA ILE A 246 17.79 -3.23 -4.96
C ILE A 246 17.89 -2.82 -3.49
N ASP A 247 17.25 -1.70 -3.15
CA ASP A 247 17.26 -1.08 -1.83
C ASP A 247 16.87 -2.04 -0.70
N PHE A 248 15.73 -2.71 -0.83
CA PHE A 248 15.20 -3.57 0.24
C PHE A 248 15.96 -4.89 0.42
N LEU A 249 16.88 -5.22 -0.49
CA LEU A 249 17.73 -6.39 -0.38
C LEU A 249 19.18 -6.04 -0.05
N ASP A 250 19.57 -4.78 -0.17
CA ASP A 250 20.96 -4.30 -0.07
C ASP A 250 21.92 -5.05 -1.01
N LEU A 251 21.50 -5.23 -2.27
CA LEU A 251 22.30 -5.93 -3.27
C LEU A 251 22.23 -5.28 -4.64
N PHE A 252 23.28 -5.49 -5.41
CA PHE A 252 23.42 -5.10 -6.80
C PHE A 252 23.23 -6.33 -7.70
N LEU A 253 22.36 -6.23 -8.72
CA LEU A 253 22.15 -7.28 -9.73
C LEU A 253 22.83 -6.92 -11.05
N PHE A 254 23.59 -7.86 -11.60
CA PHE A 254 24.25 -7.63 -12.88
C PHE A 254 23.33 -7.83 -14.08
N ASP A 255 22.72 -9.01 -14.27
CA ASP A 255 21.99 -9.32 -15.52
C ASP A 255 20.54 -9.76 -15.36
N LYS A 256 20.16 -10.26 -14.19
CA LYS A 256 18.83 -10.86 -13.98
C LYS A 256 17.78 -9.88 -13.46
N ARG A 257 18.04 -8.56 -13.54
CA ARG A 257 17.15 -7.49 -13.06
C ARG A 257 15.73 -7.63 -13.62
N GLU A 258 15.57 -7.66 -14.94
CA GLU A 258 14.25 -7.70 -15.58
C GLU A 258 13.46 -8.95 -15.17
N ARG A 259 14.13 -10.10 -15.13
CA ARG A 259 13.54 -11.36 -14.68
C ARG A 259 13.12 -11.29 -13.22
N PHE A 260 13.96 -10.72 -12.35
CA PHE A 260 13.68 -10.55 -10.93
C PHE A 260 12.43 -9.69 -10.73
N PHE A 261 12.39 -8.50 -11.32
CA PHE A 261 11.26 -7.59 -11.19
C PHE A 261 9.99 -8.11 -11.85
N LYS A 262 10.09 -8.82 -12.97
CA LYS A 262 8.94 -9.50 -13.57
C LYS A 262 8.31 -10.50 -12.61
N ILE A 263 9.13 -11.29 -11.91
CA ILE A 263 8.63 -12.22 -10.89
C ILE A 263 8.04 -11.44 -9.71
N PHE A 264 8.80 -10.49 -9.16
CA PHE A 264 8.38 -9.68 -8.00
C PHE A 264 7.03 -8.99 -8.20
N TYR A 265 6.82 -8.33 -9.36
CA TYR A 265 5.56 -7.65 -9.67
C TYR A 265 4.43 -8.60 -10.11
N SER A 266 4.72 -9.87 -10.39
CA SER A 266 3.69 -10.88 -10.70
C SER A 266 3.16 -11.61 -9.46
N LEU A 267 3.70 -11.30 -8.28
CA LEU A 267 3.26 -11.91 -7.02
C LEU A 267 1.90 -11.33 -6.59
N GLU A 268 0.87 -12.16 -6.63
CA GLU A 268 -0.47 -11.83 -6.13
C GLU A 268 -0.81 -12.69 -4.92
N PHE A 269 -1.15 -12.04 -3.80
CA PHE A 269 -1.49 -12.74 -2.56
C PHE A 269 -2.61 -12.05 -1.78
N THR A 270 -3.23 -12.81 -0.90
CA THR A 270 -4.20 -12.34 0.10
C THR A 270 -3.52 -11.50 1.20
N ASN A 271 -4.31 -10.84 2.04
CA ASN A 271 -3.83 -10.04 3.18
C ASN A 271 -3.06 -10.87 4.24
N ILE A 272 -3.23 -12.20 4.23
CA ILE A 272 -2.49 -13.16 5.04
C ILE A 272 -1.68 -14.08 4.12
N LEU A 273 -0.40 -14.23 4.41
CA LEU A 273 0.46 -15.27 3.85
C LEU A 273 0.63 -16.40 4.85
N THR A 274 0.30 -17.61 4.43
CA THR A 274 0.62 -18.84 5.15
C THR A 274 2.03 -19.30 4.82
N THR A 275 2.54 -20.28 5.58
CA THR A 275 3.81 -20.95 5.28
C THR A 275 3.87 -21.51 3.85
N GLU A 276 2.73 -21.96 3.30
CA GLU A 276 2.68 -22.48 1.92
C GLU A 276 2.77 -21.37 0.88
N ASN A 277 2.20 -20.20 1.16
CA ASN A 277 2.39 -19.02 0.31
C ASN A 277 3.86 -18.59 0.31
N VAL A 278 4.54 -18.60 1.46
CA VAL A 278 5.97 -18.30 1.56
C VAL A 278 6.82 -19.28 0.74
N LYS A 279 6.51 -20.59 0.79
CA LYS A 279 7.17 -21.59 -0.07
C LYS A 279 6.91 -21.33 -1.55
N THR A 280 5.72 -20.87 -1.90
CA THR A 280 5.36 -20.51 -3.28
C THR A 280 6.19 -19.33 -3.75
N ILE A 281 6.30 -18.26 -2.95
CA ILE A 281 7.19 -17.11 -3.24
C ILE A 281 8.62 -17.60 -3.47
N ARG A 282 9.16 -18.41 -2.56
CA ARG A 282 10.50 -18.97 -2.67
C ARG A 282 10.67 -19.78 -3.97
N SER A 283 9.67 -20.56 -4.34
CA SER A 283 9.68 -21.37 -5.56
C SER A 283 9.68 -20.52 -6.83
N SER A 284 8.99 -19.38 -6.83
CA SER A 284 9.00 -18.41 -7.95
C SER A 284 10.41 -17.87 -8.22
N PHE A 285 11.22 -17.74 -7.16
CA PHE A 285 12.59 -17.24 -7.22
C PHE A 285 13.67 -18.32 -7.34
N LYS A 286 13.32 -19.60 -7.54
CA LYS A 286 14.28 -20.73 -7.57
C LYS A 286 15.48 -20.59 -8.54
N ASN A 287 15.37 -19.73 -9.55
CA ASN A 287 16.43 -19.50 -10.54
C ASN A 287 17.50 -18.49 -10.09
N PHE A 288 17.32 -17.91 -8.90
CA PHE A 288 18.25 -17.02 -8.24
C PHE A 288 18.84 -17.76 -7.04
N LYS A 289 20.05 -18.30 -7.20
CA LYS A 289 20.68 -19.15 -6.17
C LYS A 289 20.93 -18.40 -4.85
N TRP A 290 21.07 -17.09 -4.94
CA TRP A 290 21.30 -16.18 -3.83
C TRP A 290 20.06 -15.82 -3.04
N ILE A 291 18.85 -16.16 -3.53
CA ILE A 291 17.62 -15.92 -2.77
C ILE A 291 17.46 -17.03 -1.72
N THR A 292 17.89 -16.72 -0.49
CA THR A 292 17.72 -17.58 0.67
C THR A 292 16.44 -17.22 1.44
N GLN A 293 16.23 -17.82 2.61
CA GLN A 293 15.10 -17.46 3.47
C GLN A 293 15.15 -15.98 3.89
N VAL A 294 16.34 -15.41 4.09
CA VAL A 294 16.53 -14.02 4.52
C VAL A 294 16.02 -13.05 3.44
N GLU A 295 16.40 -13.27 2.18
CA GLU A 295 15.94 -12.44 1.07
C GLU A 295 14.43 -12.57 0.84
N ILE A 296 13.85 -13.75 1.07
CA ILE A 296 12.40 -13.95 1.00
C ILE A 296 11.69 -13.14 2.08
N GLU A 297 12.21 -13.10 3.31
CA GLU A 297 11.64 -12.29 4.38
C GLU A 297 11.71 -10.78 4.05
N LYS A 298 12.83 -10.32 3.48
CA LYS A 298 12.97 -8.94 2.99
C LYS A 298 11.98 -8.62 1.86
N ILE A 299 11.78 -9.54 0.91
CA ILE A 299 10.77 -9.41 -0.16
C ILE A 299 9.37 -9.30 0.44
N ILE A 300 9.00 -10.17 1.37
CA ILE A 300 7.68 -10.18 2.02
C ILE A 300 7.45 -8.87 2.79
N SER A 301 8.47 -8.40 3.52
CA SER A 301 8.41 -7.11 4.22
C SER A 301 8.23 -5.94 3.26
N LYS A 302 8.93 -5.93 2.11
CA LYS A 302 8.75 -4.90 1.07
C LYS A 302 7.35 -4.91 0.46
N LEU A 303 6.67 -6.07 0.43
CA LEU A 303 5.27 -6.20 0.01
C LEU A 303 4.27 -5.74 1.10
N GLY A 304 4.76 -5.22 2.23
CA GLY A 304 3.94 -4.63 3.29
C GLY A 304 3.42 -5.63 4.34
N TYR A 305 3.99 -6.84 4.40
CA TYR A 305 3.58 -7.84 5.38
C TYR A 305 4.53 -7.89 6.58
N GLU A 306 3.95 -8.07 7.76
CA GLU A 306 4.66 -8.25 9.02
C GLU A 306 4.46 -9.65 9.57
N LYS A 307 5.48 -10.21 10.23
CA LYS A 307 5.43 -11.58 10.76
C LYS A 307 4.72 -11.60 12.11
N HIS A 308 3.67 -12.40 12.23
CA HIS A 308 2.94 -12.66 13.47
C HIS A 308 2.76 -14.17 13.66
N GLY A 309 3.51 -14.74 14.60
CA GLY A 309 3.61 -16.20 14.75
C GLY A 309 4.05 -16.85 13.42
N LYS A 310 3.26 -17.79 12.91
CA LYS A 310 3.54 -18.47 11.62
C LYS A 310 3.02 -17.77 10.36
N TYR A 311 2.30 -16.66 10.52
CA TYR A 311 1.71 -15.92 9.39
C TYR A 311 2.48 -14.65 9.10
N TYR A 312 2.36 -14.16 7.86
CA TYR A 312 2.71 -12.79 7.52
C TYR A 312 1.42 -12.04 7.15
N VAL A 313 1.23 -10.84 7.70
CA VAL A 313 -0.06 -10.14 7.66
C VAL A 313 0.16 -8.68 7.27
N GLN A 314 -0.64 -8.15 6.35
CA GLN A 314 -0.66 -6.72 6.01
C GLN A 314 -1.42 -5.90 7.08
N ASN A 315 -1.23 -4.57 7.11
CA ASN A 315 -1.80 -3.61 8.09
C ASN A 315 -3.33 -3.71 8.39
N ASN A 316 -4.09 -4.54 7.68
CA ASN A 316 -5.52 -4.81 7.91
C ASN A 316 -5.88 -6.28 8.22
N GLY A 317 -4.91 -7.21 8.25
CA GLY A 317 -5.21 -8.64 8.29
C GLY A 317 -5.59 -9.21 9.66
N TYR A 318 -5.71 -8.37 10.69
CA TYR A 318 -6.37 -8.75 11.96
C TYR A 318 -7.79 -9.26 11.71
N LYS A 319 -8.52 -8.67 10.76
CA LYS A 319 -9.86 -9.13 10.36
C LYS A 319 -9.81 -10.54 9.78
N ASP A 320 -8.88 -10.77 8.85
CA ASP A 320 -8.70 -12.06 8.19
C ASP A 320 -8.30 -13.16 9.21
N ILE A 321 -7.51 -12.82 10.24
CA ILE A 321 -7.15 -13.76 11.33
C ILE A 321 -8.37 -14.06 12.21
N LEU A 322 -9.18 -13.06 12.53
CA LEU A 322 -10.42 -13.25 13.28
C LEU A 322 -11.40 -14.11 12.48
N GLU A 323 -11.57 -13.87 11.18
CA GLU A 323 -12.39 -14.70 10.32
C GLU A 323 -11.86 -16.14 10.29
N LEU A 324 -10.55 -16.33 10.15
CA LEU A 324 -9.90 -17.64 10.20
C LEU A 324 -10.16 -18.37 11.53
N TYR A 325 -10.13 -17.66 12.65
CA TYR A 325 -10.50 -18.18 13.97
C TYR A 325 -11.94 -18.69 13.99
N PHE A 326 -12.88 -17.88 13.51
CA PHE A 326 -14.28 -18.27 13.43
C PHE A 326 -14.54 -19.41 12.45
N VAL A 327 -13.78 -19.51 11.36
CA VAL A 327 -13.85 -20.64 10.42
C VAL A 327 -13.31 -21.93 11.05
N LYS A 328 -12.13 -21.88 11.66
CA LYS A 328 -11.41 -23.09 12.10
C LYS A 328 -11.77 -23.58 13.50
N LEU A 329 -12.00 -22.67 14.45
CA LEU A 329 -12.05 -23.00 15.88
C LEU A 329 -13.44 -22.84 16.51
N VAL A 330 -14.28 -21.95 15.97
CA VAL A 330 -15.62 -21.68 16.55
C VAL A 330 -16.69 -22.59 15.96
N SER A 331 -17.03 -23.71 16.61
CA SER A 331 -18.03 -24.67 16.08
C SER A 331 -19.49 -24.27 16.32
N HIS A 332 -19.75 -23.46 17.35
CA HIS A 332 -21.08 -23.00 17.78
C HIS A 332 -21.06 -21.49 18.03
N PRO A 333 -22.21 -20.80 18.07
CA PRO A 333 -22.25 -19.36 18.30
C PRO A 333 -21.50 -18.97 19.57
N LEU A 334 -20.54 -18.06 19.42
CA LEU A 334 -19.63 -17.64 20.47
C LEU A 334 -19.99 -16.24 20.95
N ARG A 335 -20.30 -16.14 22.25
CA ARG A 335 -20.50 -14.86 22.91
C ARG A 335 -19.15 -14.16 23.13
N VAL A 336 -19.08 -12.87 22.82
CA VAL A 336 -17.89 -12.02 22.95
C VAL A 336 -18.15 -11.00 24.05
N ASP A 337 -17.68 -11.29 25.26
CA ASP A 337 -17.80 -10.42 26.43
C ASP A 337 -16.53 -10.48 27.28
N GLU A 338 -16.52 -9.77 28.40
CA GLU A 338 -15.38 -9.67 29.31
C GLU A 338 -14.87 -11.04 29.81
N ASN A 339 -15.72 -12.07 29.85
CA ASN A 339 -15.36 -13.40 30.34
C ASN A 339 -14.76 -14.27 29.23
N THR A 340 -15.25 -14.14 27.99
CA THR A 340 -14.79 -14.98 26.87
C THR A 340 -13.61 -14.38 26.12
N ILE A 341 -13.37 -13.07 26.25
CA ILE A 341 -12.34 -12.38 25.46
C ILE A 341 -10.95 -12.96 25.65
N LYS A 342 -10.59 -13.29 26.89
CA LYS A 342 -9.29 -13.87 27.22
C LYS A 342 -9.10 -15.23 26.54
N LEU A 343 -10.14 -16.07 26.53
CA LEU A 343 -10.13 -17.38 25.88
C LEU A 343 -9.99 -17.27 24.36
N ILE A 344 -10.70 -16.31 23.74
CA ILE A 344 -10.60 -16.06 22.29
C ILE A 344 -9.16 -15.71 21.91
N ILE A 345 -8.57 -14.74 22.61
CA ILE A 345 -7.22 -14.30 22.29
C ILE A 345 -6.20 -15.41 22.59
N GLN A 346 -6.36 -16.16 23.68
CA GLN A 346 -5.53 -17.33 23.99
C GLN A 346 -5.64 -18.42 22.92
N ASP A 347 -6.82 -18.71 22.41
CA ASP A 347 -7.01 -19.69 21.34
C ASP A 347 -6.40 -19.22 20.02
N ILE A 348 -6.53 -17.94 19.67
CA ILE A 348 -5.85 -17.36 18.51
C ILE A 348 -4.34 -17.51 18.68
N ASN A 349 -3.80 -17.17 19.85
CA ASN A 349 -2.36 -17.19 20.06
C ASN A 349 -1.79 -18.61 20.09
N SER A 350 -2.45 -19.54 20.79
CA SER A 350 -1.94 -20.90 20.96
C SER A 350 -2.31 -21.84 19.81
N LYS A 351 -3.55 -21.82 19.31
CA LYS A 351 -4.05 -22.77 18.32
C LYS A 351 -3.84 -22.28 16.89
N LEU A 352 -3.91 -20.97 16.65
CA LEU A 352 -3.57 -20.43 15.33
C LEU A 352 -2.09 -20.08 15.20
N ASP A 353 -1.35 -19.90 16.30
CA ASP A 353 0.05 -19.44 16.29
C ASP A 353 0.16 -18.04 15.65
N TYR A 354 -0.48 -17.08 16.31
CA TYR A 354 -0.55 -15.67 15.93
C TYR A 354 -0.37 -14.79 17.17
N ASN A 355 0.19 -13.58 17.05
CA ASN A 355 0.47 -12.74 18.23
C ASN A 355 -0.59 -11.64 18.39
N LEU A 356 -1.83 -12.01 18.72
CA LEU A 356 -2.90 -11.04 18.98
C LEU A 356 -2.85 -10.60 20.45
N TYR A 357 -2.67 -9.30 20.72
CA TYR A 357 -2.72 -8.71 22.07
C TYR A 357 -1.92 -9.48 23.13
N PHE A 358 -0.79 -10.09 22.73
CA PHE A 358 -0.04 -11.04 23.56
C PHE A 358 0.43 -10.42 24.88
N GLU A 359 1.00 -9.21 24.81
CA GLU A 359 1.49 -8.46 25.99
C GLU A 359 0.35 -7.94 26.88
N GLU A 360 -0.83 -7.68 26.31
CA GLU A 360 -1.97 -7.13 27.03
C GLU A 360 -2.69 -8.21 27.86
N ILE A 361 -2.68 -9.48 27.43
CA ILE A 361 -3.38 -10.59 28.11
C ILE A 361 -2.87 -10.85 29.53
N GLU A 362 -1.55 -10.78 29.74
CA GLU A 362 -0.96 -11.12 31.04
C GLU A 362 -1.42 -10.19 32.17
N ASN A 363 -1.79 -8.96 31.82
CA ASN A 363 -2.20 -7.91 32.76
C ASN A 363 -3.65 -7.43 32.56
N ILE A 364 -4.51 -8.23 31.90
CA ILE A 364 -5.94 -7.90 31.75
C ILE A 364 -6.61 -7.83 33.13
N ASN A 365 -7.10 -6.64 33.47
CA ASN A 365 -8.08 -6.42 34.53
C ASN A 365 -9.50 -6.30 33.94
N ASP A 366 -10.52 -6.27 34.79
CA ASP A 366 -11.93 -6.25 34.37
C ASP A 366 -12.26 -5.08 33.43
N SER A 367 -11.72 -3.90 33.71
CA SER A 367 -11.94 -2.70 32.87
C SER A 367 -11.32 -2.86 31.48
N SER A 368 -10.11 -3.41 31.39
CA SER A 368 -9.42 -3.70 30.13
C SER A 368 -10.12 -4.80 29.33
N ALA A 369 -10.66 -5.83 30.00
CA ALA A 369 -11.42 -6.89 29.36
C ALA A 369 -12.69 -6.36 28.68
N VAL A 370 -13.42 -5.46 29.35
CA VAL A 370 -14.62 -4.81 28.78
C VAL A 370 -14.26 -3.97 27.55
N TYR A 371 -13.17 -3.22 27.60
CA TYR A 371 -12.71 -2.42 26.47
C TYR A 371 -12.33 -3.28 25.26
N LEU A 372 -11.54 -4.35 25.49
CA LEU A 372 -11.13 -5.28 24.44
C LEU A 372 -12.31 -6.04 23.83
N ALA A 373 -13.27 -6.47 24.65
CA ALA A 373 -14.49 -7.11 24.16
C ALA A 373 -15.27 -6.19 23.22
N ARG A 374 -15.46 -4.91 23.58
CA ARG A 374 -16.12 -3.91 22.71
C ARG A 374 -15.35 -3.65 21.42
N ARG A 375 -14.01 -3.59 21.50
CA ARG A 375 -13.16 -3.40 20.33
C ARG A 375 -13.27 -4.57 19.36
N LEU A 376 -13.22 -5.80 19.88
CA LEU A 376 -13.39 -7.01 19.07
C LEU A 376 -14.81 -7.13 18.51
N GLU A 377 -15.84 -6.79 19.27
CA GLU A 377 -17.23 -6.67 18.79
C GLU A 377 -17.33 -5.73 17.58
N GLY A 378 -16.72 -4.54 17.69
CA GLY A 378 -16.65 -3.57 16.61
C GLY A 378 -15.90 -4.07 15.37
N LEU A 379 -14.88 -4.92 15.53
CA LEU A 379 -14.16 -5.56 14.43
C LEU A 379 -14.99 -6.66 13.77
N LEU A 380 -15.58 -7.57 14.54
CA LEU A 380 -16.39 -8.69 14.05
C LEU A 380 -17.58 -8.23 13.22
N SER A 381 -18.26 -7.16 13.63
CA SER A 381 -19.38 -6.58 12.87
C SER A 381 -19.01 -6.04 11.47
N ARG A 382 -17.71 -5.89 11.18
CA ARG A 382 -17.14 -5.40 9.91
C ARG A 382 -16.49 -6.51 9.08
N ILE A 383 -16.63 -7.77 9.48
CA ILE A 383 -16.17 -8.93 8.72
C ILE A 383 -17.41 -9.56 8.08
N ASP A 384 -17.45 -9.59 6.76
CA ASP A 384 -18.65 -10.00 6.03
C ASP A 384 -19.05 -11.45 6.34
N GLY A 385 -18.08 -12.36 6.46
CA GLY A 385 -18.34 -13.76 6.81
C GLY A 385 -18.83 -14.00 8.25
N ILE A 386 -18.87 -12.99 9.12
CA ILE A 386 -19.27 -13.14 10.52
C ILE A 386 -20.70 -12.65 10.76
N ILE A 387 -21.54 -13.56 11.25
CA ILE A 387 -22.96 -13.34 11.46
C ILE A 387 -23.26 -13.25 12.95
N MET A 388 -23.98 -12.20 13.34
CA MET A 388 -24.51 -12.04 14.69
C MET A 388 -25.78 -12.88 14.84
N THR A 389 -25.82 -13.74 15.85
CA THR A 389 -26.95 -14.65 16.13
C THR A 389 -27.81 -14.17 17.28
N ASP A 390 -27.19 -13.45 18.23
CA ASP A 390 -27.80 -12.78 19.37
C ASP A 390 -26.89 -11.61 19.78
N SER A 391 -27.29 -10.82 20.77
CA SER A 391 -26.47 -9.76 21.36
C SER A 391 -25.08 -10.29 21.73
N ARG A 392 -24.06 -9.70 21.09
CA ARG A 392 -22.64 -10.06 21.22
C ARG A 392 -22.30 -11.51 20.90
N THR A 393 -23.16 -12.25 20.20
CA THR A 393 -22.93 -13.67 19.91
C THR A 393 -22.78 -13.88 18.41
N TYR A 394 -21.63 -14.44 18.00
CA TYR A 394 -21.19 -14.46 16.61
C TYR A 394 -20.87 -15.88 16.13
N ILE A 395 -21.05 -16.13 14.84
CA ILE A 395 -20.62 -17.35 14.16
C ILE A 395 -20.28 -17.04 12.70
N HIS A 396 -19.44 -17.86 12.06
CA HIS A 396 -19.18 -17.71 10.63
C HIS A 396 -20.37 -18.18 9.78
N ILE A 397 -20.64 -17.50 8.66
CA ILE A 397 -21.77 -17.75 7.74
C ILE A 397 -21.85 -19.20 7.26
N ASN A 398 -20.69 -19.84 7.00
CA ASN A 398 -20.63 -21.25 6.56
C ASN A 398 -21.19 -22.26 7.57
N LYS A 399 -21.43 -21.86 8.82
CA LYS A 399 -22.00 -22.70 9.88
C LYS A 399 -23.48 -22.43 10.13
N ILE A 400 -24.05 -21.40 9.51
CA ILE A 400 -25.47 -21.09 9.61
C ILE A 400 -26.25 -21.92 8.60
N LYS A 401 -27.31 -22.56 9.08
CA LYS A 401 -28.21 -23.37 8.25
C LYS A 401 -29.53 -22.63 8.06
N TYR A 402 -29.79 -22.20 6.83
CA TYR A 402 -31.04 -21.56 6.42
C TYR A 402 -31.25 -21.76 4.91
N ASN A 403 -32.48 -21.62 4.42
CA ASN A 403 -32.80 -21.72 2.99
C ASN A 403 -32.43 -20.42 2.29
N VAL A 404 -31.25 -20.41 1.66
CA VAL A 404 -30.69 -19.23 0.97
C VAL A 404 -31.61 -18.74 -0.16
N SER A 405 -32.11 -19.65 -1.00
CA SER A 405 -32.94 -19.28 -2.15
C SER A 405 -34.24 -18.62 -1.72
N GLU A 406 -34.91 -19.18 -0.70
CA GLU A 406 -36.13 -18.58 -0.17
C GLU A 406 -35.84 -17.26 0.53
N PHE A 407 -34.75 -17.15 1.29
CA PHE A 407 -34.34 -15.89 1.92
C PHE A 407 -34.13 -14.78 0.89
N LEU A 408 -33.40 -15.07 -0.20
CA LEU A 408 -33.16 -14.09 -1.26
C LEU A 408 -34.46 -13.65 -1.95
N SER A 409 -35.42 -14.56 -2.10
CA SER A 409 -36.74 -14.24 -2.69
C SER A 409 -37.59 -13.29 -1.84
N LEU A 410 -37.28 -13.13 -0.55
CA LEU A 410 -38.02 -12.23 0.34
C LEU A 410 -37.61 -10.76 0.17
N LYS A 411 -36.58 -10.45 -0.64
CA LYS A 411 -36.02 -9.09 -0.77
C LYS A 411 -37.10 -8.03 -1.04
N ASP A 412 -37.89 -8.19 -2.10
CA ASP A 412 -38.89 -7.18 -2.48
C ASP A 412 -39.98 -7.03 -1.42
N LYS A 413 -40.34 -8.14 -0.76
CA LYS A 413 -41.27 -8.13 0.38
C LYS A 413 -40.69 -7.36 1.58
N ILE A 414 -39.40 -7.52 1.86
CA ILE A 414 -38.70 -6.78 2.93
C ILE A 414 -38.63 -5.30 2.61
N LEU A 415 -38.29 -4.94 1.36
CA LEU A 415 -38.20 -3.55 0.94
C LEU A 415 -39.57 -2.85 0.96
N SER A 416 -40.66 -3.58 0.73
CA SER A 416 -42.02 -3.01 0.81
C SER A 416 -42.41 -2.44 2.18
N PHE A 417 -41.67 -2.73 3.26
CA PHE A 417 -41.90 -2.12 4.58
C PHE A 417 -41.42 -0.67 4.65
N ASN A 418 -40.32 -0.33 3.96
CA ASN A 418 -39.80 1.02 3.79
C ASN A 418 -38.67 1.03 2.74
N ASP A 419 -38.75 1.94 1.78
CA ASP A 419 -37.79 1.99 0.66
C ASP A 419 -36.43 2.61 1.03
N ASN A 420 -36.34 3.31 2.18
CA ASN A 420 -35.15 4.06 2.60
C ASN A 420 -34.33 3.37 3.69
N TYR A 421 -34.92 2.46 4.46
CA TYR A 421 -34.23 1.75 5.54
C TYR A 421 -34.93 0.45 5.91
N ILE A 422 -34.24 -0.39 6.69
CA ILE A 422 -34.72 -1.67 7.17
C ILE A 422 -34.57 -1.73 8.69
N ASP A 423 -35.68 -1.54 9.42
CA ASP A 423 -35.74 -1.83 10.85
C ASP A 423 -35.86 -3.35 11.04
N SER A 424 -34.73 -4.00 11.35
CA SER A 424 -34.67 -5.46 11.39
C SER A 424 -35.57 -6.07 12.45
N ILE A 425 -35.83 -5.35 13.55
CA ILE A 425 -36.72 -5.83 14.62
C ILE A 425 -38.16 -5.83 14.13
N ALA A 426 -38.59 -4.74 13.48
CA ALA A 426 -39.95 -4.60 12.98
C ALA A 426 -40.23 -5.57 11.81
N VAL A 427 -39.30 -5.65 10.86
CA VAL A 427 -39.42 -6.58 9.71
C VAL A 427 -39.44 -8.02 10.18
N TYR A 428 -38.54 -8.39 11.10
CA TYR A 428 -38.51 -9.75 11.65
C TYR A 428 -39.83 -10.10 12.32
N LYS A 429 -40.38 -9.22 13.17
CA LYS A 429 -41.65 -9.46 13.85
C LYS A 429 -42.82 -9.67 12.87
N ASN A 430 -42.86 -8.93 11.76
CA ASN A 430 -43.90 -9.08 10.75
C ASN A 430 -43.73 -10.35 9.88
N LEU A 431 -42.48 -10.82 9.70
CA LEU A 431 -42.15 -11.97 8.87
C LEU A 431 -41.75 -13.22 9.67
N GLU A 432 -41.91 -13.20 10.99
CA GLU A 432 -41.33 -14.17 11.94
C GLU A 432 -41.62 -15.62 11.53
N LYS A 433 -42.89 -15.93 11.23
CA LYS A 433 -43.28 -17.28 10.79
C LYS A 433 -42.60 -17.70 9.49
N THR A 434 -42.45 -16.76 8.54
CA THR A 434 -41.81 -17.03 7.25
C THR A 434 -40.30 -17.23 7.44
N LEU A 435 -39.66 -16.35 8.22
CA LEU A 435 -38.23 -16.39 8.52
C LEU A 435 -37.85 -17.65 9.32
N ASN A 436 -38.65 -18.02 10.33
CA ASN A 436 -38.45 -19.25 11.11
C ASN A 436 -38.51 -20.50 10.23
N ASN A 437 -39.47 -20.57 9.29
CA ASN A 437 -39.61 -21.73 8.39
C ASN A 437 -38.39 -21.93 7.48
N ILE A 438 -37.66 -20.85 7.18
CA ILE A 438 -36.45 -20.90 6.36
C ILE A 438 -35.17 -20.96 7.19
N GLY A 439 -35.25 -21.09 8.51
CA GLY A 439 -34.09 -21.25 9.39
C GLY A 439 -33.49 -19.95 9.95
N VAL A 440 -34.22 -18.83 9.90
CA VAL A 440 -33.82 -17.54 10.46
C VAL A 440 -34.62 -17.27 11.74
N TYR A 441 -34.01 -17.54 12.89
CA TYR A 441 -34.71 -17.61 14.20
C TYR A 441 -34.53 -16.39 15.11
N SER A 442 -33.86 -15.34 14.65
CA SER A 442 -33.77 -14.08 15.40
C SER A 442 -33.63 -12.89 14.46
N ASP A 443 -34.00 -11.72 14.97
CA ASP A 443 -33.81 -10.46 14.26
C ASP A 443 -32.32 -10.11 14.11
N HIS A 444 -31.45 -10.61 15.00
CA HIS A 444 -30.00 -10.51 14.87
C HIS A 444 -29.48 -11.30 13.65
N VAL A 445 -29.92 -12.56 13.50
CA VAL A 445 -29.56 -13.38 12.34
C VAL A 445 -30.09 -12.74 11.06
N PHE A 446 -31.35 -12.28 11.08
CA PHE A 446 -31.94 -11.57 9.94
C PHE A 446 -31.11 -10.34 9.54
N TYR A 447 -30.80 -9.46 10.49
CA TYR A 447 -30.01 -8.25 10.27
C TYR A 447 -28.67 -8.57 9.59
N SER A 448 -27.92 -9.53 10.13
CA SER A 448 -26.60 -9.88 9.61
C SER A 448 -26.67 -10.62 8.26
N LEU A 449 -27.64 -11.51 8.05
CA LEU A 449 -27.82 -12.18 6.76
C LEU A 449 -28.26 -11.20 5.67
N PHE A 450 -29.19 -10.28 5.98
CA PHE A 450 -29.63 -9.28 5.02
C PHE A 450 -28.47 -8.37 4.61
N LYS A 451 -27.66 -7.91 5.58
CA LYS A 451 -26.43 -7.18 5.30
C LYS A 451 -25.48 -8.01 4.42
N TYR A 452 -25.21 -9.27 4.77
CA TYR A 452 -24.29 -10.12 4.02
C TYR A 452 -24.67 -10.29 2.54
N HIS A 453 -25.96 -10.49 2.25
CA HIS A 453 -26.42 -10.71 0.87
C HIS A 453 -26.61 -9.43 0.06
N PHE A 454 -27.01 -8.32 0.71
CA PHE A 454 -27.52 -7.15 0.00
C PHE A 454 -26.73 -5.86 0.26
N ALA A 455 -25.66 -5.88 1.06
CA ALA A 455 -24.90 -4.66 1.38
C ALA A 455 -24.35 -3.95 0.15
N GLN A 456 -23.76 -4.67 -0.80
CA GLN A 456 -23.21 -4.08 -2.03
C GLN A 456 -24.32 -3.64 -2.98
N GLU A 457 -25.36 -4.46 -3.14
CA GLU A 457 -26.44 -4.19 -4.09
C GLU A 457 -27.26 -2.96 -3.70
N LEU A 458 -27.59 -2.82 -2.41
CA LEU A 458 -28.44 -1.75 -1.90
C LEU A 458 -27.65 -0.58 -1.28
N ASN A 459 -26.31 -0.63 -1.34
CA ASN A 459 -25.40 0.32 -0.70
C ASN A 459 -25.77 0.53 0.78
N LEU A 460 -25.84 -0.56 1.55
CA LEU A 460 -26.35 -0.52 2.92
C LEU A 460 -25.35 0.14 3.87
N THR A 461 -25.83 1.10 4.66
CA THR A 461 -25.07 1.73 5.74
C THR A 461 -25.67 1.40 7.11
N THR A 462 -24.82 1.30 8.14
CA THR A 462 -25.23 0.92 9.50
C THR A 462 -25.32 2.15 10.42
N ASN A 463 -26.52 2.47 10.91
CA ASN A 463 -26.73 3.56 11.86
C ASN A 463 -26.69 3.07 13.32
N GLY A 464 -25.47 2.92 13.86
CA GLY A 464 -25.21 2.64 15.27
C GLY A 464 -25.89 1.37 15.83
N ASN A 465 -26.18 1.36 17.13
CA ASN A 465 -26.70 0.20 17.88
C ASN A 465 -28.18 -0.15 17.61
N SER A 466 -28.82 0.45 16.60
CA SER A 466 -30.28 0.36 16.42
C SER A 466 -30.78 -0.83 15.59
N ARG A 467 -29.88 -1.73 15.12
CA ARG A 467 -30.21 -2.84 14.18
C ARG A 467 -31.01 -2.36 12.96
N VAL A 468 -30.66 -1.17 12.47
CA VAL A 468 -31.23 -0.58 11.26
C VAL A 468 -30.19 -0.44 10.17
N LEU A 469 -30.56 -0.84 8.96
CA LEU A 469 -29.78 -0.71 7.74
C LEU A 469 -30.41 0.41 6.90
N THR A 470 -29.65 1.44 6.58
CA THR A 470 -30.10 2.52 5.69
C THR A 470 -29.73 2.16 4.25
N ILE A 471 -30.60 2.50 3.29
CA ILE A 471 -30.44 2.17 1.87
C ILE A 471 -29.98 3.41 1.11
N GLY A 472 -28.95 3.28 0.27
CA GLY A 472 -28.45 4.35 -0.59
C GLY A 472 -27.58 5.40 0.10
N ASP A 473 -27.20 6.43 -0.68
CA ASP A 473 -26.25 7.49 -0.25
C ASP A 473 -26.90 8.61 0.58
N GLN A 474 -28.21 8.81 0.45
CA GLN A 474 -28.92 9.81 1.24
C GLN A 474 -29.15 9.25 2.64
N GLY A 475 -28.41 9.79 3.61
CA GLY A 475 -28.57 9.42 5.02
C GLY A 475 -30.03 9.62 5.45
N PHE A 476 -30.72 8.52 5.74
CA PHE A 476 -32.04 8.55 6.35
C PHE A 476 -31.96 9.12 7.77
N ASN A 477 -32.63 10.25 8.01
CA ASN A 477 -32.77 10.84 9.33
C ASN A 477 -34.13 10.47 9.95
N ARG A 478 -34.10 9.48 10.84
CA ARG A 478 -35.29 9.00 11.56
C ARG A 478 -35.98 10.08 12.39
N VAL A 479 -35.21 11.03 12.92
CA VAL A 479 -35.76 12.14 13.71
C VAL A 479 -36.61 13.04 12.80
N GLU A 480 -36.10 13.39 11.63
CA GLU A 480 -36.82 14.23 10.67
C GLU A 480 -38.05 13.54 10.07
N GLU A 481 -37.99 12.24 9.77
CA GLU A 481 -39.17 11.49 9.31
C GLU A 481 -40.26 11.49 10.38
N LEU A 482 -39.90 11.20 11.63
CA LEU A 482 -40.85 11.21 12.74
C LEU A 482 -41.44 12.60 12.99
N GLU A 483 -40.62 13.66 12.94
CA GLU A 483 -41.08 15.05 13.07
C GLU A 483 -42.08 15.42 11.96
N LYS A 484 -41.74 15.13 10.70
CA LYS A 484 -42.63 15.38 9.54
C LYS A 484 -43.92 14.58 9.62
N PHE A 485 -43.85 13.34 10.07
CA PHE A 485 -45.04 12.50 10.24
C PHE A 485 -46.00 13.09 11.28
N ILE A 486 -45.47 13.44 12.47
CA ILE A 486 -46.28 14.07 13.53
C ILE A 486 -46.83 15.43 13.06
N GLU A 487 -46.03 16.22 12.33
CA GLU A 487 -46.46 17.50 11.75
C GLU A 487 -47.61 17.31 10.76
N SER A 488 -47.51 16.32 9.86
CA SER A 488 -48.52 16.02 8.84
C SER A 488 -49.86 15.55 9.44
N GLU A 489 -49.81 14.83 10.56
CA GLU A 489 -51.01 14.41 11.31
C GLU A 489 -51.61 15.55 12.15
N GLY A 490 -50.84 16.61 12.41
CA GLY A 490 -51.30 17.85 13.04
C GLY A 490 -51.81 17.71 14.49
N LYS A 491 -51.49 16.60 15.18
CA LYS A 491 -52.02 16.29 16.51
C LYS A 491 -51.05 15.45 17.36
N ILE A 492 -51.34 15.34 18.66
CA ILE A 492 -50.65 14.41 19.57
C ILE A 492 -51.05 12.98 19.20
N LEU A 493 -50.06 12.11 19.04
CA LEU A 493 -50.24 10.74 18.56
C LEU A 493 -49.86 9.72 19.61
N GLU A 494 -50.54 8.57 19.58
CA GLU A 494 -50.16 7.41 20.37
C GLU A 494 -48.95 6.72 19.75
N LYS A 495 -47.99 6.28 20.58
CA LYS A 495 -46.77 5.58 20.13
C LYS A 495 -47.11 4.34 19.31
N SER A 496 -48.13 3.58 19.71
CA SER A 496 -48.61 2.38 19.00
C SER A 496 -49.06 2.70 17.56
N TYR A 497 -49.80 3.79 17.37
CA TYR A 497 -50.24 4.26 16.04
C TYR A 497 -49.04 4.61 15.15
N ILE A 498 -48.04 5.29 15.70
CA ILE A 498 -46.82 5.65 14.95
C ILE A 498 -46.06 4.38 14.55
N GLN A 499 -45.94 3.40 15.45
CA GLN A 499 -45.26 2.14 15.16
C GLN A 499 -45.91 1.36 14.03
N GLU A 500 -47.25 1.34 14.01
CA GLU A 500 -48.01 0.70 12.95
C GLU A 500 -47.82 1.42 11.60
N LYS A 501 -47.86 2.76 11.59
CA LYS A 501 -47.79 3.55 10.36
C LYS A 501 -46.40 3.67 9.76
N LEU A 502 -45.37 3.80 10.61
CA LEU A 502 -43.98 3.95 10.17
C LEU A 502 -43.19 2.64 10.20
N ASN A 503 -43.80 1.52 10.61
CA ASN A 503 -43.12 0.24 10.83
C ASN A 503 -41.90 0.35 11.78
N TYR A 504 -41.97 1.25 12.77
CA TYR A 504 -40.90 1.41 13.75
C TYR A 504 -40.99 0.35 14.85
N SER A 505 -39.85 -0.22 15.23
CA SER A 505 -39.75 -0.92 16.51
C SER A 505 -39.85 0.04 17.70
N ASN A 506 -40.17 -0.49 18.89
CA ASN A 506 -40.14 0.27 20.15
C ASN A 506 -38.78 0.97 20.37
N VAL A 507 -37.69 0.31 19.98
CA VAL A 507 -36.33 0.84 20.15
C VAL A 507 -36.09 2.00 19.20
N SER A 508 -36.43 1.83 17.91
CA SER A 508 -36.29 2.87 16.89
C SER A 508 -37.09 4.13 17.21
N LEU A 509 -38.34 3.97 17.65
CA LEU A 509 -39.19 5.08 18.04
C LEU A 509 -38.64 5.86 19.23
N ASN A 510 -38.27 5.18 20.31
CA ASN A 510 -37.72 5.87 21.49
C ASN A 510 -36.37 6.53 21.20
N ASN A 511 -35.51 5.91 20.38
CA ASN A 511 -34.26 6.52 19.95
C ASN A 511 -34.48 7.81 19.14
N ALA A 512 -35.48 7.83 18.24
CA ALA A 512 -35.83 9.04 17.48
C ALA A 512 -36.41 10.14 18.40
N ILE A 513 -37.21 9.77 19.40
CA ILE A 513 -37.74 10.71 20.40
C ILE A 513 -36.59 11.31 21.23
N ASP A 514 -35.68 10.48 21.75
CA ASP A 514 -34.60 10.91 22.63
C ASP A 514 -33.58 11.83 21.92
N ASN A 515 -33.43 11.68 20.61
CA ASN A 515 -32.53 12.48 19.77
C ASN A 515 -33.21 13.70 19.12
N SER A 516 -34.53 13.88 19.29
CA SER A 516 -35.24 15.03 18.74
C SER A 516 -35.21 16.20 19.71
N ASN A 517 -34.90 17.38 19.17
CA ASN A 517 -35.06 18.64 19.90
C ASN A 517 -36.48 19.20 19.80
N LYS A 518 -37.40 18.61 19.04
CA LYS A 518 -38.77 19.14 18.82
C LYS A 518 -39.86 18.24 19.38
N ILE A 519 -39.60 16.95 19.56
CA ILE A 519 -40.60 15.99 20.03
C ILE A 519 -40.65 15.96 21.55
N ILE A 520 -41.85 16.01 22.10
CA ILE A 520 -42.11 15.96 23.55
C ILE A 520 -43.03 14.78 23.85
N SER A 521 -42.73 14.06 24.94
CA SER A 521 -43.63 13.03 25.47
C SER A 521 -44.70 13.68 26.35
N PHE A 522 -45.96 13.60 25.93
CA PHE A 522 -47.11 14.08 26.69
C PHE A 522 -47.50 13.11 27.80
N ASP A 523 -47.31 11.80 27.59
CA ASP A 523 -47.43 10.76 28.62
C ASP A 523 -46.55 9.56 28.22
N ARG A 524 -46.62 8.44 28.95
CA ARG A 524 -45.92 7.20 28.62
C ARG A 524 -46.21 6.72 27.19
N SER A 525 -47.45 6.90 26.72
CA SER A 525 -47.93 6.38 25.44
C SER A 525 -48.11 7.43 24.35
N TYR A 526 -47.99 8.73 24.66
CA TYR A 526 -48.34 9.80 23.72
C TYR A 526 -47.17 10.77 23.50
N ILE A 527 -46.94 11.14 22.24
CA ILE A 527 -45.92 12.11 21.84
C ILE A 527 -46.49 13.13 20.85
N GLY A 528 -45.86 14.30 20.77
CA GLY A 528 -46.21 15.35 19.82
C GLY A 528 -45.08 16.36 19.68
N LEU A 529 -45.23 17.35 18.80
CA LEU A 529 -44.27 18.43 18.67
C LEU A 529 -44.43 19.45 19.80
N ILE A 530 -43.33 20.11 20.19
CA ILE A 530 -43.36 21.25 21.13
C ILE A 530 -44.33 22.35 20.67
N THR A 531 -44.50 22.53 19.36
CA THR A 531 -45.44 23.50 18.79
C THR A 531 -46.90 23.20 19.13
N PHE A 532 -47.23 21.97 19.52
CA PHE A 532 -48.57 21.59 19.97
C PHE A 532 -48.79 21.89 21.47
N VAL A 533 -47.74 22.32 22.19
CA VAL A 533 -47.84 22.72 23.59
C VAL A 533 -48.42 24.12 23.69
N ASN A 534 -49.57 24.24 24.35
CA ASN A 534 -50.28 25.51 24.53
C ASN A 534 -49.67 26.31 25.69
N ILE A 535 -48.49 26.90 25.49
CA ILE A 535 -47.77 27.72 26.47
C ILE A 535 -47.45 29.11 25.92
N THR A 536 -47.75 30.17 26.68
CA THR A 536 -47.46 31.56 26.29
C THR A 536 -46.02 31.96 26.66
N PRO A 537 -45.43 32.99 26.03
CA PRO A 537 -44.09 33.47 26.37
C PRO A 537 -43.92 33.82 27.86
N VAL A 538 -44.95 34.39 28.49
CA VAL A 538 -44.95 34.72 29.92
C VAL A 538 -44.91 33.44 30.77
N GLU A 539 -45.67 32.41 30.39
CA GLU A 539 -45.67 31.12 31.10
C GLU A 539 -44.36 30.36 30.92
N ILE A 540 -43.69 30.50 29.77
CA ILE A 540 -42.34 29.93 29.54
C ILE A 540 -41.34 30.55 30.52
N GLU A 541 -41.31 31.88 30.64
CA GLU A 541 -40.39 32.57 31.56
C GLU A 541 -40.68 32.24 33.02
N LEU A 542 -41.97 32.17 33.39
CA LEU A 542 -42.37 31.67 34.71
C LEU A 542 -41.90 30.23 34.95
N PHE A 543 -42.04 29.36 33.95
CA PHE A 543 -41.63 27.96 34.03
C PHE A 543 -40.11 27.83 34.20
N LYS A 544 -39.32 28.54 33.39
CA LYS A 544 -37.86 28.55 33.49
C LYS A 544 -37.38 29.02 34.87
N ASN A 545 -37.94 30.14 35.36
CA ASN A 545 -37.62 30.65 36.69
C ASN A 545 -38.00 29.64 37.79
N LEU A 546 -39.13 28.96 37.64
CA LEU A 546 -39.52 27.91 38.59
C LEU A 546 -38.54 26.74 38.55
N VAL A 547 -38.09 26.31 37.37
CA VAL A 547 -37.09 25.24 37.25
C VAL A 547 -35.78 25.62 37.94
N LEU A 548 -35.24 26.81 37.68
CA LEU A 548 -33.99 27.29 38.30
C LEU A 548 -34.09 27.40 39.83
N ASN A 549 -35.23 27.85 40.35
CA ASN A 549 -35.47 27.94 41.80
C ASN A 549 -35.69 26.58 42.48
N ASN A 550 -35.80 25.50 41.70
CA ASN A 550 -36.00 24.12 42.17
C ASN A 550 -34.89 23.19 41.71
N ASP A 551 -33.75 23.76 41.30
CA ASP A 551 -32.51 23.03 41.11
C ASP A 551 -31.84 22.80 42.47
N TYR A 552 -31.77 21.54 42.88
CA TYR A 552 -31.12 21.08 44.10
C TYR A 552 -29.76 20.49 43.75
N ASP A 553 -28.75 21.36 43.63
CA ASP A 553 -27.37 20.96 43.33
C ASP A 553 -27.24 20.15 42.03
N GLY A 554 -27.77 20.71 40.94
CA GLY A 554 -27.81 20.07 39.63
C GLY A 554 -28.85 18.96 39.51
N SER A 555 -29.89 18.94 40.34
CA SER A 555 -30.95 17.92 40.33
C SER A 555 -32.35 18.52 40.48
N ILE A 556 -33.27 18.08 39.63
CA ILE A 556 -34.68 18.51 39.63
C ILE A 556 -35.58 17.32 39.93
N ILE A 557 -36.36 17.43 41.01
CA ILE A 557 -37.36 16.44 41.41
C ILE A 557 -38.71 16.79 40.77
N ILE A 558 -39.11 16.03 39.75
CA ILE A 558 -40.29 16.35 38.91
C ILE A 558 -41.62 16.33 39.68
N PRO A 559 -41.88 15.39 40.61
CA PRO A 559 -43.10 15.42 41.43
C PRO A 559 -43.26 16.70 42.27
N ASP A 560 -42.15 17.23 42.80
CA ASP A 560 -42.16 18.47 43.58
C ASP A 560 -42.40 19.68 42.67
N LEU A 561 -41.72 19.73 41.53
CA LEU A 561 -41.94 20.76 40.51
C LEU A 561 -43.40 20.80 40.04
N ILE A 562 -44.04 19.65 39.81
CA ILE A 562 -45.47 19.57 39.46
C ILE A 562 -46.35 20.15 40.55
N SER A 563 -46.06 19.84 41.82
CA SER A 563 -46.83 20.34 42.96
C SER A 563 -46.74 21.86 43.03
N LYS A 564 -45.55 22.42 42.82
CA LYS A 564 -45.31 23.87 42.77
C LYS A 564 -45.98 24.55 41.58
N ILE A 565 -46.00 23.92 40.40
CA ILE A 565 -46.74 24.39 39.22
C ILE A 565 -48.25 24.43 39.52
N LYS A 566 -48.81 23.38 40.12
CA LYS A 566 -50.26 23.30 40.42
C LYS A 566 -50.72 24.31 41.47
N LEU A 567 -49.86 24.66 42.43
CA LEU A 567 -50.17 25.61 43.51
C LEU A 567 -50.00 27.09 43.10
N ASN A 568 -49.24 27.37 42.05
CA ASN A 568 -48.95 28.73 41.61
C ASN A 568 -50.06 29.26 40.66
N LYS A 569 -50.70 30.36 41.07
CA LYS A 569 -51.79 31.01 40.31
C LYS A 569 -51.39 31.40 38.89
N GLY A 570 -50.12 31.72 38.65
CA GLY A 570 -49.58 32.07 37.33
C GLY A 570 -49.63 30.93 36.30
N PHE A 571 -49.66 29.66 36.75
CA PHE A 571 -49.80 28.50 35.86
C PHE A 571 -51.23 27.98 35.73
N LYS A 572 -52.23 28.63 36.34
CA LYS A 572 -53.62 28.12 36.34
C LYS A 572 -54.17 27.91 34.92
N THR A 573 -53.84 28.80 33.99
CA THR A 573 -54.26 28.70 32.59
C THR A 573 -53.42 27.66 31.83
N PHE A 574 -52.12 27.58 32.10
CA PHE A 574 -51.22 26.54 31.58
C PHE A 574 -51.67 25.12 31.96
N VAL A 575 -51.98 24.89 33.23
CA VAL A 575 -52.45 23.60 33.78
C VAL A 575 -53.80 23.18 33.21
N LYS A 576 -54.69 24.13 32.93
CA LYS A 576 -56.00 23.82 32.31
C LYS A 576 -55.88 23.47 30.83
N ARG A 577 -54.96 24.13 30.11
CA ARG A 577 -54.77 23.93 28.66
C ARG A 577 -53.93 22.71 28.32
N ASN A 578 -53.04 22.29 29.22
CA ASN A 578 -52.11 21.19 29.00
C ASN A 578 -52.36 20.14 30.09
N ASN A 579 -52.56 18.88 29.71
CA ASN A 579 -52.79 17.81 30.68
C ASN A 579 -51.49 17.45 31.43
N ILE A 580 -51.16 18.21 32.48
CA ILE A 580 -49.87 18.14 33.16
C ILE A 580 -49.69 16.82 33.91
N ASN A 581 -48.66 16.08 33.53
CA ASN A 581 -48.15 14.93 34.26
C ASN A 581 -46.60 14.93 34.30
N LYS A 582 -46.02 13.93 34.99
CA LYS A 582 -44.57 13.79 35.18
C LYS A 582 -43.78 13.59 33.89
N TYR A 583 -44.33 12.91 32.89
CA TYR A 583 -43.66 12.71 31.61
C TYR A 583 -43.61 14.01 30.80
N PHE A 584 -44.73 14.73 30.79
CA PHE A 584 -44.85 16.03 30.14
C PHE A 584 -43.90 17.07 30.75
N ILE A 585 -43.92 17.25 32.07
CA ILE A 585 -43.04 18.22 32.74
C ILE A 585 -41.57 17.83 32.60
N ALA A 586 -41.21 16.56 32.78
CA ALA A 586 -39.82 16.12 32.59
C ALA A 586 -39.32 16.38 31.16
N SER A 587 -40.17 16.17 30.16
CA SER A 587 -39.82 16.43 28.76
C SER A 587 -39.71 17.94 28.46
N LEU A 588 -40.59 18.75 29.06
CA LEU A 588 -40.54 20.21 28.93
C LEU A 588 -39.31 20.82 29.60
N VAL A 589 -38.87 20.28 30.76
CA VAL A 589 -37.60 20.65 31.39
C VAL A 589 -36.43 20.34 30.46
N ARG A 590 -36.34 19.12 29.92
CA ARG A 590 -35.25 18.75 28.98
C ARG A 590 -35.21 19.60 27.72
N TYR A 591 -36.38 20.00 27.21
CA TYR A 591 -36.46 20.88 26.04
C TYR A 591 -35.88 22.28 26.32
N HIS A 592 -36.22 22.88 27.46
CA HIS A 592 -35.74 24.22 27.81
C HIS A 592 -34.36 24.24 28.47
N PHE A 593 -33.93 23.13 29.06
CA PHE A 593 -32.65 22.94 29.75
C PHE A 593 -32.02 21.59 29.34
N PRO A 594 -31.39 21.51 28.16
CA PRO A 594 -30.85 20.26 27.58
C PRO A 594 -29.76 19.58 28.42
N GLU A 595 -29.13 20.31 29.34
CA GLU A 595 -28.12 19.83 30.27
C GLU A 595 -28.68 18.82 31.30
N TYR A 596 -29.99 18.89 31.61
CA TYR A 596 -30.62 17.96 32.53
C TYR A 596 -30.97 16.65 31.83
N LYS A 597 -30.45 15.53 32.35
CA LYS A 597 -30.73 14.17 31.85
C LYS A 597 -31.30 13.31 32.98
N GLY A 598 -32.13 12.32 32.65
CA GLY A 598 -32.69 11.41 33.66
C GLY A 598 -34.14 10.98 33.38
N GLY A 599 -34.72 10.28 34.34
CA GLY A 599 -36.08 9.73 34.25
C GLY A 599 -37.17 10.76 34.55
N CYS A 600 -38.44 10.36 34.39
CA CYS A 600 -39.60 11.25 34.63
C CYS A 600 -39.83 11.64 36.10
N ASN A 601 -39.08 11.09 37.05
CA ASN A 601 -39.17 11.42 38.47
C ASN A 601 -38.03 12.34 38.93
N LEU A 602 -36.84 12.19 38.34
CA LEU A 602 -35.63 12.90 38.72
C LEU A 602 -34.79 13.17 37.46
N LEU A 603 -34.46 14.43 37.27
CA LEU A 603 -33.50 14.87 36.26
C LEU A 603 -32.25 15.40 36.96
N SER A 604 -31.08 15.17 36.39
CA SER A 604 -29.80 15.63 36.91
C SER A 604 -28.93 16.21 35.80
N ASN A 605 -28.34 17.36 36.04
CA ASN A 605 -27.28 17.95 35.24
C ASN A 605 -25.95 17.29 35.65
N LYS A 606 -25.58 16.19 34.99
CA LYS A 606 -24.30 15.53 35.25
C LYS A 606 -23.16 16.32 34.60
N THR A 607 -22.64 17.32 35.32
CA THR A 607 -21.20 17.60 35.40
C THR A 607 -20.64 16.96 36.67
N ILE A 608 -20.89 15.67 36.87
CA ILE A 608 -20.25 14.93 37.95
C ILE A 608 -18.94 14.38 37.39
N VAL A 609 -17.85 15.11 37.67
CA VAL A 609 -16.51 14.52 37.71
C VAL A 609 -16.50 13.57 38.90
N LYS A 610 -16.65 12.27 38.62
CA LYS A 610 -15.96 11.13 39.28
C LYS A 610 -16.46 9.81 38.73
#